data_AF-A0A644SQA4-F1
#
_entry.id   AF-A0A644SQA4-F1
#
_cell.length_a   1.000
_cell.length_b   1.000
_cell.length_c   1.000
_cell.angle_alpha   90.00
_cell.angle_beta   90.00
_cell.angle_gamma   90.00
#
_symmetry.space_group_name_H-M   'P 1'
#
loop_
_entity.id
_entity.type
_entity.pdbx_description
1 polymer ?
#
loop_
_entity_poly.entity_id
_entity_poly.type
_entity_poly.pdbx_seq_one_letter_code
_entity_poly.pdbx_strand_id
1 'polypeptide(L)'
;MKRHFKGFVAKVEMLKSERATEDKNGLMPVILIGIAGEIPSRTVISGTVARRMNIQEGSVYLFQAEELEEDVMYGRQFNFMAISKELSAIETLQASEFVGKLRIVNVETPEPILENTEAHLELQQVLA
;
A
#
# COMPACT_ATOMS: atom_id res chain seq x y z
N MET A 1 -12.18 -10.60 -3.03
CA MET A 1 -11.85 -9.94 -4.31
C MET A 1 -10.48 -9.30 -4.15
N LYS A 2 -9.49 -9.63 -4.99
CA LYS A 2 -8.14 -9.05 -4.92
C LYS A 2 -8.22 -7.54 -5.19
N ARG A 3 -7.61 -6.70 -4.34
CA ARG A 3 -7.56 -5.25 -4.54
C ARG A 3 -6.45 -4.86 -5.51
N HIS A 4 -6.71 -3.80 -6.26
CA HIS A 4 -5.74 -3.19 -7.16
C HIS A 4 -5.67 -1.70 -6.86
N PHE A 5 -4.47 -1.21 -6.55
CA PHE A 5 -4.18 0.19 -6.30
C PHE A 5 -3.59 0.80 -7.57
N LYS A 6 -4.42 1.57 -8.28
CA LYS A 6 -4.14 2.09 -9.63
C LYS A 6 -2.96 3.06 -9.68
N GLY A 7 -2.62 3.71 -8.57
CA GLY A 7 -1.57 4.72 -8.51
C GLY A 7 -1.50 5.39 -7.16
N PHE A 8 -0.32 5.43 -6.55
CA PHE A 8 -0.03 6.23 -5.36
C PHE A 8 1.40 6.75 -5.41
N VAL A 9 1.63 7.93 -4.84
CA VAL A 9 2.96 8.53 -4.74
C VAL A 9 3.56 8.13 -3.41
N ALA A 10 4.78 7.61 -3.40
CA ALA A 10 5.46 7.26 -2.16
C ALA A 10 6.96 7.54 -2.21
N LYS A 11 7.50 7.88 -1.04
CA LYS A 11 8.93 7.94 -0.79
C LYS A 11 9.44 6.58 -0.36
N VAL A 12 10.61 6.19 -0.86
CA VAL A 12 11.30 4.96 -0.45
C VAL A 12 12.22 5.30 0.72
N GLU A 13 12.09 4.56 1.82
CA GLU A 13 12.95 4.69 3.00
C GLU A 13 13.49 3.33 3.41
N MET A 14 14.70 3.27 3.96
CA MET A 14 15.18 2.04 4.59
C MET A 14 14.33 1.74 5.83
N LEU A 15 13.93 0.48 6.00
CA LEU A 15 13.15 0.07 7.17
C LEU A 15 14.04 0.06 8.42
N LYS A 16 13.96 1.12 9.22
CA LYS A 16 14.67 1.28 10.49
C LYS A 16 13.80 0.75 11.63
N SER A 17 13.87 -0.56 11.87
CA SER A 17 13.18 -1.23 12.99
C SER A 17 14.11 -2.24 13.63
N GLU A 18 14.03 -2.44 14.95
CA GLU A 18 14.78 -3.49 15.66
C GLU A 18 14.48 -4.90 15.15
N ARG A 19 13.31 -5.08 14.51
CA ARG A 19 12.88 -6.33 13.89
C ARG A 19 13.22 -6.42 12.40
N ALA A 20 13.74 -5.35 11.80
CA ALA A 20 14.14 -5.36 10.41
C ALA A 20 15.49 -6.07 10.29
N THR A 21 15.50 -7.20 9.60
CA THR A 21 16.71 -7.96 9.29
C THR A 21 16.93 -7.98 7.79
N GLU A 22 18.18 -8.15 7.39
CA GLU A 22 18.54 -8.40 5.99
C GLU A 22 17.78 -9.62 5.44
N ASP A 23 17.46 -9.57 4.15
CA ASP A 23 16.94 -10.72 3.46
C ASP A 23 18.03 -11.78 3.21
N LYS A 24 17.67 -12.89 2.56
CA LYS A 24 18.58 -14.01 2.28
C LYS A 24 19.82 -13.63 1.46
N ASN A 25 19.83 -12.46 0.83
CA ASN A 25 20.94 -11.94 0.02
C ASN A 25 21.71 -10.81 0.72
N GLY A 26 21.49 -10.59 2.03
CA GLY A 26 22.19 -9.56 2.80
C GLY A 26 21.70 -8.14 2.53
N LEU A 27 20.46 -7.96 2.02
CA LEU A 27 19.92 -6.65 1.70
C LEU A 27 18.82 -6.25 2.67
N MET A 28 18.94 -5.04 3.24
CA MET A 28 17.94 -4.47 4.13
C MET A 28 16.64 -4.18 3.39
N PRO A 29 15.47 -4.46 3.99
CA PRO A 29 14.18 -4.11 3.41
C PRO A 29 13.97 -2.59 3.41
N VAL A 30 13.12 -2.15 2.49
CA VAL A 30 12.66 -0.77 2.38
C VAL A 30 11.17 -0.69 2.70
N ILE A 31 10.71 0.48 3.10
CA ILE A 31 9.31 0.80 3.33
C ILE A 31 8.88 1.94 2.41
N LEU A 32 7.69 1.82 1.82
CA LEU A 32 7.08 2.92 1.07
C LEU A 32 6.29 3.80 2.02
N ILE A 33 6.68 5.07 2.10
CA ILE A 33 5.98 6.11 2.86
C ILE A 33 5.06 6.85 1.91
N GLY A 34 3.75 6.63 2.04
CA GLY A 34 2.74 7.24 1.19
C GLY A 34 2.72 8.77 1.31
N ILE A 35 2.67 9.44 0.16
CA ILE A 35 2.53 10.90 0.02
C ILE A 35 1.12 11.25 -0.47
N ALA A 36 0.62 10.51 -1.46
CA ALA A 36 -0.67 10.77 -2.10
C ALA A 36 -1.25 9.49 -2.71
N GLY A 37 -2.56 9.47 -2.96
CA GLY A 37 -3.28 8.33 -3.53
C GLY A 37 -3.67 7.25 -2.51
N GLU A 38 -4.26 6.16 -3.01
CA GLU A 38 -4.65 5.02 -2.19
C GLU A 38 -3.50 4.01 -2.05
N ILE A 39 -3.13 3.68 -0.81
CA ILE A 39 -2.00 2.79 -0.51
C ILE A 39 -2.43 1.74 0.53
N PRO A 40 -2.03 0.46 0.42
CA PRO A 40 -2.28 -0.52 1.47
C PRO A 40 -1.48 -0.18 2.74
N SER A 41 -1.93 -0.63 3.92
CA SER A 41 -1.19 -0.42 5.17
C SER A 41 0.11 -1.23 5.28
N ARG A 42 0.27 -2.27 4.45
CA ARG A 42 1.49 -3.10 4.38
C ARG A 42 2.33 -2.68 3.17
N THR A 43 3.41 -1.95 3.41
CA THR A 43 4.20 -1.30 2.34
C THR A 43 5.69 -1.64 2.35
N VAL A 44 6.06 -2.75 2.99
CA VAL A 44 7.45 -3.20 3.08
C VAL A 44 7.81 -4.02 1.86
N ILE A 45 8.97 -3.72 1.26
CA ILE A 45 9.55 -4.44 0.11
C ILE A 45 10.89 -5.02 0.55
N SER A 46 11.16 -6.29 0.23
CA SER A 46 12.46 -6.91 0.51
C SER A 46 13.60 -6.20 -0.25
N GLY A 47 14.79 -6.17 0.34
CA GLY A 47 15.93 -5.45 -0.25
C GLY A 47 16.31 -5.96 -1.65
N THR A 48 16.20 -7.26 -1.88
CA THR A 48 16.41 -7.89 -3.19
C THR A 48 15.40 -7.40 -4.23
N VAL A 49 14.13 -7.27 -3.86
CA VAL A 49 13.09 -6.80 -4.78
C VAL A 49 13.29 -5.31 -5.06
N ALA A 50 13.56 -4.50 -4.03
CA ALA A 50 13.88 -3.08 -4.19
C ALA A 50 15.07 -2.86 -5.12
N ARG A 51 16.15 -3.64 -4.95
CA ARG A 51 17.33 -3.58 -5.84
C ARG A 51 16.98 -3.94 -7.28
N ARG A 52 16.14 -4.96 -7.51
CA ARG A 52 15.69 -5.36 -8.86
C ARG A 52 14.81 -4.29 -9.52
N MET A 53 13.99 -3.61 -8.73
CA MET A 53 13.18 -2.48 -9.18
C MET A 53 14.00 -1.21 -9.43
N ASN A 54 15.28 -1.19 -9.02
CA ASN A 54 16.17 -0.03 -9.13
C ASN A 54 15.60 1.23 -8.47
N ILE A 55 14.91 1.06 -7.34
CA ILE A 55 14.42 2.16 -6.49
C ILE A 55 15.47 2.50 -5.43
N GLN A 56 15.60 3.78 -5.10
CA GLN A 56 16.64 4.29 -4.21
C GLN A 56 16.04 4.85 -2.91
N GLU A 57 16.72 4.62 -1.79
CA GLU A 57 16.37 5.25 -0.51
C GLU A 57 16.44 6.78 -0.65
N GLY A 58 15.44 7.47 -0.11
CA GLY A 58 15.33 8.93 -0.15
C GLY A 58 14.53 9.45 -1.35
N SER A 59 14.40 8.66 -2.42
CA SER A 59 13.75 9.06 -3.67
C SER A 59 12.23 8.82 -3.64
N VAL A 60 11.51 9.56 -4.49
CA VAL A 60 10.05 9.51 -4.62
C VAL A 60 9.66 8.94 -5.97
N TYR A 61 8.66 8.05 -6.00
CA TYR A 61 8.16 7.44 -7.24
C TYR A 61 6.62 7.37 -7.22
N LEU A 62 6.05 7.21 -8.42
CA LEU A 62 4.68 6.76 -8.60
C LEU A 62 4.66 5.23 -8.62
N PHE A 63 3.85 4.63 -7.75
CA PHE A 63 3.72 3.18 -7.60
C PHE A 63 2.32 2.70 -7.95
N GLN A 64 2.25 1.43 -8.33
CA GLN A 64 1.05 0.61 -8.34
C GLN A 64 1.22 -0.55 -7.37
N ALA A 65 0.10 -1.07 -6.85
CA ALA A 65 0.11 -2.29 -6.06
C ALA A 65 -1.01 -3.23 -6.44
N GLU A 66 -0.69 -4.52 -6.47
CA GLU A 66 -1.63 -5.61 -6.71
C GLU A 66 -1.65 -6.54 -5.52
N GLU A 67 -2.84 -6.84 -5.02
CA GLU A 67 -3.02 -7.84 -3.98
C GLU A 67 -2.76 -9.24 -4.54
N LEU A 68 -1.89 -9.97 -3.87
CA LEU A 68 -1.58 -11.36 -4.18
C LEU A 68 -2.56 -12.30 -3.46
N GLU A 69 -2.37 -13.60 -3.66
CA GLU A 69 -3.09 -14.58 -2.83
C GLU A 69 -2.67 -14.44 -1.38
N GLU A 70 -3.64 -14.63 -0.49
CA GLU A 70 -3.39 -14.59 0.94
C GLU A 70 -2.53 -15.79 1.34
N ASP A 71 -1.44 -15.50 2.06
CA ASP A 71 -0.57 -16.52 2.60
C ASP A 71 -1.06 -16.91 4.00
N VAL A 72 -1.17 -18.21 4.27
CA VAL A 72 -1.71 -18.73 5.55
C VAL A 72 -0.88 -18.26 6.76
N MET A 73 0.42 -18.03 6.58
CA MET A 73 1.34 -17.63 7.64
C MET A 73 1.51 -16.12 7.74
N TYR A 74 1.52 -15.42 6.59
CA TYR A 74 1.85 -14.00 6.53
C TYR A 74 0.63 -13.11 6.25
N GLY A 75 -0.54 -13.67 5.99
CA GLY A 75 -1.76 -12.96 5.65
C GLY A 75 -1.71 -12.33 4.26
N ARG A 76 -2.45 -11.24 4.08
CA ARG A 76 -2.53 -10.50 2.80
C ARG A 76 -1.18 -9.94 2.37
N GLN A 77 -0.84 -10.17 1.11
CA GLN A 77 0.41 -9.75 0.47
C GLN A 77 0.15 -8.85 -0.72
N PHE A 78 1.10 -7.98 -1.04
CA PHE A 78 1.02 -7.04 -2.15
C PHE A 78 2.29 -7.10 -2.99
N ASN A 79 2.12 -7.11 -4.30
CA ASN A 79 3.19 -6.85 -5.25
C ASN A 79 3.21 -5.36 -5.57
N PHE A 80 4.37 -4.72 -5.42
CA PHE A 80 4.57 -3.30 -5.68
C PHE A 80 5.38 -3.10 -6.96
N MET A 81 4.97 -2.13 -7.77
CA MET A 81 5.68 -1.77 -9.00
C MET A 81 5.82 -0.26 -9.08
N ALA A 82 7.05 0.24 -9.24
CA ALA A 82 7.29 1.62 -9.61
C ALA A 82 6.93 1.77 -11.10
N ILE A 83 6.03 2.68 -11.43
CA ILE A 83 5.58 2.95 -12.79
C ILE A 83 6.15 4.26 -13.36
N SER A 84 6.96 4.95 -12.56
CA SER A 84 7.75 6.10 -12.98
C SER A 84 9.24 5.89 -12.67
N LYS A 85 10.07 6.76 -13.23
CA LYS A 85 11.40 7.03 -12.69
C LYS A 85 11.28 7.81 -11.37
N GLU A 86 12.42 8.12 -10.75
CA GLU A 86 12.47 9.07 -9.64
C GLU A 86 11.81 10.38 -10.07
N LEU A 87 10.91 10.88 -9.23
CA LEU A 87 10.18 12.12 -9.44
C LEU A 87 10.94 13.26 -8.77
N SER A 88 11.10 14.36 -9.50
CA SER A 88 11.47 15.64 -8.92
C SER A 88 10.36 16.20 -8.01
N ALA A 89 10.65 17.27 -7.29
CA ALA A 89 9.66 17.93 -6.44
C ALA A 89 8.41 18.39 -7.22
N ILE A 90 8.58 18.93 -8.43
CA ILE A 90 7.46 19.40 -9.26
C ILE A 90 6.63 18.22 -9.75
N GLU A 91 7.27 17.17 -10.26
CA GLU A 91 6.57 15.97 -10.72
C GLU A 91 5.85 15.26 -9.57
N THR A 92 6.41 15.29 -8.36
CA THR A 92 5.78 14.77 -7.14
C THR A 92 4.48 15.52 -6.84
N LEU A 93 4.48 16.84 -6.92
CA LEU A 93 3.28 17.66 -6.70
C LEU A 93 2.21 17.36 -7.77
N GLN A 94 2.61 17.34 -9.05
CA GLN A 94 1.70 17.04 -10.17
C GLN A 94 1.10 15.64 -10.06
N ALA A 95 1.92 14.64 -9.74
CA ALA A 95 1.45 13.27 -9.54
C ALA A 95 0.50 13.18 -8.34
N SER A 96 0.79 13.91 -7.25
CA SER A 96 -0.04 13.95 -6.05
C SER A 96 -1.42 14.56 -6.32
N GLU A 97 -1.49 15.62 -7.12
CA GLU A 97 -2.76 16.20 -7.57
C GLU A 97 -3.57 15.20 -8.40
N PHE A 98 -2.89 14.43 -9.26
CA PHE A 98 -3.54 13.43 -10.12
C PHE A 98 -4.10 12.23 -9.34
N VAL A 99 -3.32 11.65 -8.42
CA VAL A 99 -3.76 10.47 -7.64
C VAL A 99 -4.65 10.83 -6.46
N GLY A 100 -4.70 12.10 -6.08
CA GLY A 100 -5.54 12.62 -5.01
C GLY A 100 -4.95 12.43 -3.61
N LYS A 101 -5.75 12.77 -2.59
CA LYS A 101 -5.31 12.76 -1.19
C LYS A 101 -4.90 11.36 -0.73
N LEU A 102 -3.87 11.30 0.11
CA LEU A 102 -3.41 10.06 0.73
C LEU A 102 -4.56 9.38 1.50
N ARG A 103 -4.82 8.12 1.15
CA ARG A 103 -5.74 7.23 1.87
C ARG A 103 -5.05 5.90 2.13
N ILE A 104 -4.79 5.61 3.40
CA ILE A 104 -4.23 4.33 3.81
C ILE A 104 -5.37 3.34 3.99
N VAL A 105 -5.38 2.29 3.18
CA VAL A 105 -6.33 1.20 3.25
C VAL A 105 -5.79 0.16 4.23
N ASN A 106 -6.43 0.04 5.39
CA ASN A 106 -6.05 -0.97 6.36
C ASN A 106 -6.39 -2.37 5.81
N VAL A 107 -5.37 -3.22 5.70
CA VAL A 107 -5.52 -4.58 5.17
C VAL A 107 -5.58 -5.65 6.25
N GLU A 108 -5.34 -5.31 7.52
CA GLU A 108 -5.31 -6.29 8.63
C GLU A 108 -6.68 -6.51 9.27
N THR A 109 -7.58 -5.55 9.11
CA THR A 109 -8.96 -5.67 9.60
C THR A 109 -9.85 -6.00 8.41
N PRO A 110 -10.66 -7.07 8.47
CA PRO A 110 -11.73 -7.25 7.50
C PRO A 110 -12.63 -6.01 7.58
N GLU A 111 -12.84 -5.32 6.46
CA GLU A 111 -13.84 -4.25 6.41
C GLU A 111 -15.20 -4.87 6.79
N PRO A 112 -15.98 -4.25 7.68
CA PRO A 112 -17.35 -4.68 7.89
C PRO A 112 -18.04 -4.62 6.53
N ILE A 113 -18.54 -5.76 6.08
CA ILE A 113 -19.46 -5.82 4.95
C ILE A 113 -20.64 -4.97 5.39
N LEU A 114 -20.79 -3.77 4.82
CA LEU A 114 -22.03 -3.02 4.92
C LEU A 114 -23.04 -3.80 4.05
N GLU A 115 -23.55 -4.91 4.57
CA GLU A 115 -24.76 -5.53 4.07
C GLU A 115 -25.86 -4.49 4.19
N ASN A 116 -26.30 -4.01 3.02
CA ASN A 116 -27.48 -3.18 2.76
C ASN A 116 -28.24 -2.72 4.02
N THR A 117 -28.01 -1.47 4.40
CA THR A 117 -28.64 -0.73 5.51
C THR A 117 -30.16 -0.57 5.41
N GLU A 118 -30.85 -1.36 4.59
CA GLU A 118 -32.30 -1.33 4.43
C GLU A 118 -33.01 -2.43 5.24
N ALA A 119 -32.33 -3.54 5.55
CA ALA A 119 -32.95 -4.64 6.31
C ALA A 119 -33.12 -4.36 7.82
N HIS A 120 -32.46 -3.33 8.35
CA HIS A 120 -32.49 -3.04 9.79
C HIS A 120 -33.64 -2.11 10.23
N LEU A 121 -34.33 -1.45 9.28
CA LEU A 121 -35.46 -0.55 9.60
C LEU A 121 -36.82 -1.26 9.69
N GLU A 122 -37.02 -2.39 9.02
CA GLU A 122 -38.34 -3.06 9.03
C GLU A 122 -38.62 -3.81 10.34
N LEU A 123 -37.59 -4.31 11.03
CA LEU A 123 -37.78 -5.03 12.30
C LEU A 123 -38.16 -4.13 13.49
N GLN A 124 -37.90 -2.83 13.42
CA GLN A 124 -38.28 -1.89 14.49
C GLN A 124 -39.73 -1.40 14.38
N GLN A 125 -40.38 -1.53 13.22
CA GLN A 125 -41.78 -1.14 13.05
C GLN A 125 -42.79 -2.26 13.38
N VAL A 126 -42.34 -3.51 13.49
CA VAL A 126 -43.21 -4.66 13.83
C VAL A 126 -43.27 -4.91 15.35
N LEU A 127 -42.40 -4.25 16.12
CA LEU A 127 -42.33 -4.38 17.60
C LEU A 127 -42.69 -3.08 18.35
N ALA A 128 -43.30 -2.10 17.67
CA ALA A 128 -43.82 -0.87 18.27
C ALA A 128 -45.34 -0.91 18.44
#